data_AF-A0A6C2UGQ3-F1
#
_entry.id   AF-A0A6C2UGQ3-F1
#
_cell.length_a   1.000
_cell.length_b   1.000
_cell.length_c   1.000
_cell.angle_alpha   90.00
_cell.angle_beta   90.00
_cell.angle_gamma   90.00
#
_symmetry.space_group_name_H-M   'P 1'
#
loop_
_entity.id
_entity.type
_entity.pdbx_description
1 polymer ?
#
loop_
_entity_poly.entity_id
_entity_poly.type
_entity_poly.pdbx_seq_one_letter_code
_entity_poly.pdbx_strand_id
1 'polypeptide(L)' 'MRQIGILMLAGMLVAANAMAAKEILVAVSGNDKNPGTDKKPFATVAAARDALRGSGG' A
#
# COMPACT_ATOMS: atom_id res chain seq x y z
N MET A 1 -22.63 -12.67 30.33
CA MET A 1 -21.16 -12.58 30.47
C MET A 1 -20.38 -13.38 29.41
N ARG A 2 -20.64 -14.69 29.20
CA ARG A 2 -19.91 -15.52 28.20
C ARG A 2 -20.08 -15.09 26.73
N GLN A 3 -21.27 -14.67 26.31
CA GLN A 3 -21.50 -14.24 24.91
C GLN A 3 -20.90 -12.86 24.57
N ILE A 4 -20.81 -11.96 25.55
CA ILE A 4 -20.22 -10.62 25.36
C ILE A 4 -18.73 -10.76 25.05
N GLY A 5 -18.03 -11.72 25.68
CA GLY A 5 -16.62 -11.99 25.39
C GLY A 5 -16.37 -12.52 23.97
N ILE A 6 -17.27 -13.36 23.45
CA ILE A 6 -17.18 -13.89 22.08
C ILE A 6 -17.43 -12.79 21.05
N LEU A 7 -18.38 -11.89 21.31
CA LEU A 7 -18.67 -10.75 20.45
C LEU A 7 -17.53 -9.73 20.42
N MET A 8 -16.85 -9.48 21.54
CA MET A 8 -15.67 -8.61 21.55
C MET A 8 -14.47 -9.22 20.82
N LEU A 9 -14.23 -10.53 20.96
CA LEU A 9 -13.15 -11.21 20.26
C LEU A 9 -13.35 -11.24 18.74
N ALA A 10 -14.60 -11.43 18.29
CA ALA A 10 -14.95 -11.37 16.88
C ALA A 10 -14.76 -9.96 16.27
N GLY A 11 -15.04 -8.91 17.04
CA GLY A 11 -14.81 -7.52 16.61
C GLY A 11 -13.33 -7.17 16.40
N MET A 12 -12.44 -7.71 17.24
CA MET A 12 -10.99 -7.48 17.10
C MET A 12 -10.37 -8.19 15.88
N LEU A 13 -10.89 -9.35 15.47
CA LEU A 13 -10.34 -10.11 14.34
C LEU A 13 -10.59 -9.44 12.98
N VAL A 14 -11.66 -8.63 12.86
CA VAL A 14 -11.99 -7.89 11.63
C VAL A 14 -11.03 -6.70 11.40
N ALA A 15 -10.51 -6.09 12.46
CA ALA A 15 -9.61 -4.93 12.36
C ALA A 15 -8.20 -5.26 11.82
N ALA A 16 -7.82 -6.54 11.75
CA ALA A 16 -6.48 -6.96 11.34
C ALA A 16 -6.26 -7.01 9.80
N ASN A 17 -7.31 -6.83 8.98
CA ASN A 17 -7.25 -7.19 7.56
C ASN A 17 -6.99 -6.04 6.57
N ALA A 18 -6.72 -4.81 7.00
CA ALA A 18 -6.79 -3.65 6.09
C ALA A 18 -5.47 -2.90 5.84
N MET A 19 -4.30 -3.50 6.12
CA MET A 19 -3.03 -2.90 5.70
C MET A 19 -2.54 -3.57 4.40
N ALA A 20 -3.20 -3.25 3.28
CA ALA A 20 -2.72 -3.69 1.97
C ALA A 20 -1.37 -3.00 1.68
N ALA A 21 -0.36 -3.78 1.30
CA ALA A 21 0.91 -3.23 0.85
C ALA A 21 0.68 -2.42 -0.43
N LYS A 22 1.21 -1.19 -0.48
CA LYS A 22 1.12 -0.35 -1.68
C LYS A 22 2.08 -0.88 -2.75
N GLU A 23 1.53 -1.46 -3.81
CA GLU A 23 2.30 -1.88 -4.98
C GLU A 23 2.58 -0.66 -5.90
N ILE A 24 3.83 -0.52 -6.33
CA ILE A 24 4.26 0.49 -7.31
C ILE A 24 5.13 -0.18 -8.36
N LEU A 25 4.90 0.14 -9.63
CA LEU A 25 5.52 -0.51 -10.77
C LEU A 25 6.58 0.36 -11.46
N VAL A 26 7.63 -0.30 -11.93
CA VAL A 26 8.76 0.28 -12.65
C VAL A 26 8.96 -0.50 -13.95
N ALA A 27 9.15 0.20 -15.05
CA ALA A 27 9.47 -0.40 -16.35
C ALA A 27 10.47 0.47 -17.10
N VAL A 28 11.36 -0.15 -17.88
CA VAL A 28 12.40 0.55 -18.66
C VAL A 28 11.80 1.55 -19.66
N SER A 29 10.61 1.27 -20.18
CA SER A 29 9.84 2.16 -21.07
C SER A 29 8.92 3.14 -20.33
N GLY A 30 8.98 3.19 -19.00
CA GLY A 30 8.14 4.02 -18.15
C GLY A 30 8.52 5.50 -18.17
N ASN A 31 7.94 6.27 -17.25
CA ASN A 31 8.24 7.70 -17.10
C ASN A 31 8.14 8.08 -15.62
N ASP A 32 9.13 8.80 -15.08
CA ASP A 32 9.15 9.16 -13.66
C ASP A 32 8.08 10.18 -13.23
N LYS A 33 7.36 10.76 -14.20
CA LYS A 33 6.15 11.58 -13.95
C LYS A 33 4.87 10.76 -13.81
N ASN A 34 4.94 9.45 -14.07
CA ASN A 34 3.78 8.57 -13.94
C ASN A 34 3.45 8.27 -12.47
N PRO A 35 2.22 7.82 -12.17
CA PRO A 35 1.82 7.44 -10.80
C PRO A 35 2.39 6.09 -10.32
N GLY A 36 3.03 5.30 -11.19
CA GLY A 36 3.58 3.99 -10.82
C GLY A 36 2.56 2.85 -10.83
N THR A 37 1.55 2.93 -11.68
CA THR A 37 0.56 1.87 -11.89
C THR A 37 0.95 0.97 -13.06
N ASP A 38 0.19 -0.10 -13.28
CA ASP A 38 0.37 -1.06 -14.37
C ASP A 38 0.38 -0.38 -15.75
N LYS A 39 -0.57 0.53 -15.98
CA LYS A 39 -0.71 1.28 -17.23
C LYS A 39 0.28 2.44 -17.35
N LYS A 40 0.79 2.92 -16.22
CA LYS A 40 1.67 4.09 -16.15
C LYS A 40 2.75 3.84 -15.08
N PRO A 41 3.77 3.03 -15.39
CA PRO A 41 4.85 2.73 -14.46
C PRO A 41 5.87 3.86 -14.39
N PHE A 42 6.61 3.94 -13.29
CA PHE A 42 7.82 4.77 -13.20
C PHE A 42 8.91 4.25 -14.15
N ALA A 43 9.86 5.10 -14.53
CA ALA A 43 11.04 4.68 -15.29
C ALA A 43 12.14 4.14 -14.37
N THR A 44 12.26 4.70 -13.16
CA THR A 44 13.35 4.40 -12.23
C THR A 44 12.87 3.93 -10.86
N VAL A 45 13.70 3.11 -10.21
CA VAL A 45 13.48 2.66 -8.83
C VAL A 45 13.60 3.84 -7.85
N ALA A 46 14.43 4.85 -8.17
CA ALA A 46 14.59 6.04 -7.33
C ALA A 46 13.28 6.83 -7.22
N ALA A 47 12.60 7.11 -8.33
CA ALA A 47 11.32 7.81 -8.33
C ALA A 47 10.23 7.03 -7.59
N ALA A 48 10.13 5.72 -7.83
CA ALA A 48 9.19 4.86 -7.11
C ALA A 48 9.41 4.88 -5.58
N ARG A 49 10.68 4.82 -5.15
CA ARG A 49 11.07 4.92 -3.73
C ARG A 49 10.68 6.27 -3.12
N ASP A 50 10.94 7.36 -3.82
CA ASP A 50 10.66 8.71 -3.32
C ASP A 50 9.14 8.93 -3.20
N ALA A 51 8.36 8.37 -4.13
CA ALA A 51 6.89 8.35 -4.07
C ALA A 51 6.33 7.50 -2.89
N LEU A 52 7.03 6.44 -2.48
CA LEU A 52 6.66 5.64 -1.30
C LEU A 52 6.98 6.33 0.01
N ARG A 53 8.11 7.05 0.06
CA ARG A 53 8.54 7.79 1.26
C ARG A 53 7.70 9.05 1.49
N GLY A 54 6.94 9.49 0.48
CA GLY A 54 6.08 10.65 0.54
C GLY A 54 6.91 11.90 0.86
N SER A 55 7.69 12.40 -0.10
CA SER A 55 8.38 13.69 0.00
C SER A 55 9.01 13.93 1.39
N GLY A 56 9.82 13.00 1.90
CA GLY A 56 10.40 13.11 3.23
C GLY A 56 11.29 14.35 3.37
N GLY A 57 10.72 15.43 3.90
CA GLY A 57 11.39 16.51 4.61
C GLY A 57 11.15 16.36 6.10
#